data_AF-A0A5B1CB95-F1
#
_entry.id   AF-A0A5B1CB95-F1
#
_cell.length_a   1.000
_cell.length_b   1.000
_cell.length_c   1.000
_cell.angle_alpha   90.00
_cell.angle_beta   90.00
_cell.angle_gamma   90.00
#
_symmetry.space_group_name_H-M   'P 1'
#
loop_
_entity.id
_entity.type
_entity.pdbx_description
1 polymer ?
#
loop_
_entity_poly.entity_id
_entity_poly.type
_entity_poly.pdbx_seq_one_letter_code
_entity_poly.pdbx_strand_id
1 'polypeptide(L)'
;MTLETQIEQLEAIGIAMNDGVTVDDLLHSFDRNEYEKKPFDALLFMFGSEIERPPWGRYISSVAWNFDAECIVENGDYTRIVDRIAELTGQSDQLRDVSDSIDLDAGTASLAYTINGTLRQLQPVVDNDWADHATINTVLSDFETDDWHFYGIDNGQSTILYFLTDETAAKLNSLAGDVAVRMVPKNGG
;
A
#
# COMPACT_ATOMS: atom_id res chain seq x y z
N MET A 1 9.78 -16.70 16.95
CA MET A 1 8.61 -16.02 17.56
C MET A 1 7.40 -16.63 16.91
N THR A 2 6.37 -17.04 17.66
CA THR A 2 5.18 -17.67 17.05
C THR A 2 4.43 -16.64 16.19
N LEU A 3 3.67 -17.13 15.20
CA LEU A 3 2.85 -16.26 14.35
C LEU A 3 1.88 -15.40 15.18
N GLU A 4 1.21 -15.98 16.17
CA GLU A 4 0.25 -15.27 17.02
C GLU A 4 0.92 -14.15 17.82
N THR A 5 2.12 -14.38 18.37
CA THR A 5 2.86 -13.33 19.07
C THR A 5 3.29 -12.20 18.12
N GLN A 6 3.62 -12.53 16.86
CA GLN A 6 3.92 -11.48 15.87
C GLN A 6 2.68 -10.62 15.60
N ILE A 7 1.51 -11.25 15.41
CA ILE A 7 0.23 -10.56 15.22
C ILE A 7 -0.10 -9.67 16.42
N GLU A 8 -0.02 -10.20 17.64
CA GLU A 8 -0.28 -9.44 18.87
C GLU A 8 0.66 -8.21 19.01
N GLN A 9 1.93 -8.35 18.61
CA GLN A 9 2.89 -7.24 18.66
C GLN A 9 2.62 -6.16 17.62
N LEU A 10 2.21 -6.54 16.40
CA LEU A 10 1.78 -5.59 15.38
C LEU A 10 0.49 -4.87 15.79
N GLU A 11 -0.48 -5.60 16.31
CA GLU A 11 -1.76 -5.04 16.78
C GLU A 11 -1.54 -4.02 17.90
N ALA A 12 -0.65 -4.31 18.85
CA ALA A 12 -0.30 -3.41 19.96
C ALA A 12 0.29 -2.06 19.52
N ILE A 13 0.78 -1.95 18.27
CA ILE A 13 1.31 -0.70 17.70
C ILE A 13 0.37 -0.08 16.66
N GLY A 14 -0.83 -0.66 16.46
CA GLY A 14 -1.85 -0.16 15.54
C GLY A 14 -1.83 -0.78 14.14
N ILE A 15 -1.07 -1.86 13.93
CA ILE A 15 -1.03 -2.61 12.66
C ILE A 15 -1.80 -3.92 12.88
N ALA A 16 -3.08 -3.93 12.53
CA ALA A 16 -3.99 -5.03 12.82
C ALA A 16 -4.49 -5.73 11.55
N MET A 17 -4.94 -6.98 11.72
CA MET A 17 -5.75 -7.64 10.71
C MET A 17 -7.16 -7.04 10.70
N ASN A 18 -7.82 -7.05 9.54
CA ASN A 18 -9.18 -6.58 9.40
C ASN A 18 -10.19 -7.46 10.16
N ASP A 19 -11.34 -6.87 10.49
CA ASP A 19 -12.43 -7.60 11.13
C ASP A 19 -12.83 -8.83 10.31
N GLY A 20 -12.88 -9.99 10.99
CA GLY A 20 -13.24 -11.28 10.38
C GLY A 20 -12.09 -11.99 9.64
N VAL A 21 -10.89 -11.42 9.60
CA VAL A 21 -9.67 -12.11 9.14
C VAL A 21 -9.09 -12.95 10.27
N THR A 22 -8.66 -14.17 9.96
CA THR A 22 -8.13 -15.11 10.96
C THR A 22 -6.74 -15.61 10.60
N VAL A 23 -6.07 -16.26 11.57
CA VAL A 23 -4.80 -16.95 11.34
C VAL A 23 -4.92 -18.01 10.25
N ASP A 24 -6.10 -18.62 10.07
CA ASP A 24 -6.32 -19.60 8.99
C ASP A 24 -6.28 -18.95 7.59
N ASP A 25 -6.60 -17.66 7.47
CA ASP A 25 -6.42 -16.93 6.20
C ASP A 25 -4.93 -16.81 5.86
N LEU A 26 -4.08 -16.49 6.85
CA LEU A 26 -2.63 -16.43 6.69
C LEU A 26 -2.03 -17.81 6.39
N LEU A 27 -2.48 -18.85 7.10
CA LEU A 27 -2.00 -20.21 6.93
C LEU A 27 -2.47 -20.86 5.62
N HIS A 28 -3.39 -20.22 4.88
CA HIS A 28 -3.75 -20.64 3.53
C HIS A 28 -2.62 -20.38 2.53
N SER A 29 -1.94 -19.24 2.67
CA SER A 29 -0.89 -18.77 1.75
C SER A 29 0.47 -19.38 2.06
N PHE A 30 0.84 -19.42 3.34
CA PHE A 30 2.11 -19.96 3.80
C PHE A 30 1.94 -20.90 4.97
N ASP A 31 2.81 -21.90 5.09
CA ASP A 31 2.84 -22.69 6.30
C ASP A 31 3.34 -21.87 7.49
N ARG A 32 3.08 -22.37 8.70
CA ARG A 32 3.49 -21.70 9.93
C ARG A 32 5.00 -21.46 10.02
N ASN A 33 5.81 -22.39 9.51
CA ASN A 33 7.25 -22.31 9.61
C ASN A 33 7.81 -21.13 8.78
N GLU A 34 7.18 -20.79 7.65
CA GLU A 34 7.52 -19.60 6.86
C GLU A 34 7.42 -18.30 7.68
N TYR A 35 6.38 -18.15 8.50
CA TYR A 35 6.21 -16.98 9.38
C TYR A 35 7.18 -16.98 10.57
N GLU A 36 7.50 -18.16 11.12
CA GLU A 36 8.23 -18.26 12.39
C GLU A 36 9.75 -18.30 12.20
N LYS A 37 10.26 -18.73 11.04
CA LYS A 37 11.70 -18.82 10.74
C LYS A 37 12.37 -17.44 10.62
N LYS A 38 11.63 -16.45 10.12
CA LYS A 38 12.03 -15.05 9.99
C LYS A 38 10.85 -14.18 10.46
N PRO A 39 10.78 -13.87 11.77
CA PRO A 39 9.68 -13.11 12.32
C PRO A 39 9.44 -11.81 11.53
N PHE A 40 8.17 -11.49 11.34
CA PHE A 40 7.61 -10.34 10.63
C PHE A 40 7.77 -10.34 9.10
N ASP A 41 8.76 -11.02 8.53
CA ASP A 41 9.06 -11.00 7.08
C ASP A 41 7.83 -11.39 6.23
N ALA A 42 7.37 -12.64 6.36
CA ALA A 42 6.18 -13.12 5.64
C ALA A 42 4.88 -12.46 6.12
N LEU A 43 4.82 -12.05 7.40
CA LEU A 43 3.61 -11.46 7.96
C LEU A 43 3.36 -10.06 7.40
N LEU A 44 4.40 -9.22 7.34
CA LEU A 44 4.31 -7.87 6.79
C LEU A 44 4.02 -7.89 5.29
N PHE A 45 4.52 -8.91 4.58
CA PHE A 45 4.07 -9.18 3.21
C PHE A 45 2.58 -9.45 3.15
N MET A 46 2.09 -10.42 3.93
CA MET A 46 0.69 -10.80 3.89
C MET A 46 -0.25 -9.69 4.33
N PHE A 47 0.16 -8.79 5.23
CA PHE A 47 -0.66 -7.65 5.63
C PHE A 47 -1.01 -6.72 4.45
N GLY A 48 -0.13 -6.60 3.46
CA GLY A 48 -0.42 -5.86 2.23
C GLY A 48 -1.27 -6.63 1.22
N SER A 49 -1.47 -7.93 1.41
CA SER A 49 -2.07 -8.81 0.42
C SER A 49 -3.58 -8.97 0.59
N GLU A 50 -4.22 -9.34 -0.52
CA GLU A 50 -5.57 -9.90 -0.48
C GLU A 50 -5.55 -11.29 0.14
N ILE A 51 -6.68 -11.68 0.72
CA ILE A 51 -6.92 -13.02 1.21
C ILE A 51 -7.02 -13.96 0.02
N GLU A 52 -6.10 -14.91 -0.05
CA GLU A 52 -5.98 -15.86 -1.17
C GLU A 52 -7.02 -16.98 -1.14
N ARG A 53 -8.22 -16.71 -0.61
CA ARG A 53 -9.36 -17.63 -0.64
C ARG A 53 -10.71 -16.92 -0.68
N PRO A 54 -11.76 -17.56 -1.23
CA PRO A 54 -13.10 -16.98 -1.29
C PRO A 54 -13.66 -16.57 0.09
N PRO A 55 -14.44 -15.47 0.18
CA PRO A 55 -14.74 -14.54 -0.89
C PRO A 55 -13.55 -13.62 -1.21
N TRP A 56 -13.31 -13.40 -2.52
CA TRP A 56 -12.21 -12.60 -3.07
C TRP A 56 -12.40 -11.09 -2.84
N GLY A 57 -11.35 -10.29 -2.98
CA GLY A 57 -11.39 -8.83 -2.81
C GLY A 57 -11.39 -8.36 -1.35
N ARG A 58 -10.96 -9.24 -0.42
CA ARG A 58 -10.78 -8.90 0.99
C ARG A 58 -9.29 -8.81 1.29
N TYR A 59 -8.89 -7.86 2.12
CA TYR A 59 -7.49 -7.66 2.50
C TYR A 59 -7.21 -8.15 3.91
N ILE A 60 -5.98 -8.60 4.15
CA ILE A 60 -5.53 -8.99 5.49
C ILE A 60 -5.55 -7.78 6.43
N SER A 61 -5.05 -6.63 5.98
CA SER A 61 -5.06 -5.38 6.75
C SER A 61 -5.56 -4.21 5.90
N SER A 62 -6.18 -3.22 6.54
CA SER A 62 -6.61 -1.98 5.89
C SER A 62 -5.56 -0.89 5.88
N VAL A 63 -4.41 -1.09 6.56
CA VAL A 63 -3.33 -0.09 6.65
C VAL A 63 -2.13 -0.43 5.76
N ALA A 64 -2.21 -1.52 5.01
CA ALA A 64 -1.16 -1.97 4.10
C ALA A 64 -1.71 -2.38 2.74
N TRP A 65 -0.88 -2.20 1.71
CA TRP A 65 -1.17 -2.65 0.36
C TRP A 65 0.11 -3.08 -0.36
N ASN A 66 0.13 -4.31 -0.86
CA ASN A 66 1.18 -4.83 -1.72
C ASN A 66 1.02 -4.21 -3.11
N PHE A 67 1.74 -3.11 -3.35
CA PHE A 67 1.67 -2.37 -4.60
C PHE A 67 2.65 -2.96 -5.62
N ASP A 68 2.09 -3.59 -6.64
CA ASP A 68 2.82 -4.00 -7.83
C ASP A 68 2.93 -2.82 -8.79
N ALA A 69 4.15 -2.43 -9.12
CA ALA A 69 4.39 -1.33 -10.05
C ALA A 69 4.19 -1.76 -11.51
N GLU A 70 4.28 -3.06 -11.83
CA GLU A 70 4.04 -3.63 -13.17
C GLU A 70 2.53 -3.80 -13.44
N CYS A 71 1.75 -2.73 -13.31
CA CYS A 71 0.28 -2.79 -13.34
C CYS A 71 -0.42 -1.87 -14.36
N ILE A 72 0.31 -1.22 -15.27
CA ILE A 72 -0.25 -0.26 -16.25
C ILE A 72 -0.39 -0.90 -17.64
N VAL A 73 -1.54 -1.48 -17.91
CA VAL A 73 -1.85 -2.20 -19.16
C VAL A 73 -3.01 -1.59 -19.95
N GLU A 74 -3.93 -0.88 -19.30
CA GLU A 74 -5.14 -0.32 -19.93
C GLU A 74 -5.70 0.90 -19.18
N ASN A 75 -6.64 1.59 -19.83
CA ASN A 75 -7.43 2.65 -19.18
C ASN A 75 -8.09 2.13 -17.90
N GLY A 76 -7.96 2.88 -16.81
CA GLY A 76 -8.50 2.56 -15.50
C GLY A 76 -7.41 2.16 -14.52
N ASP A 77 -6.20 1.82 -14.94
CA ASP A 77 -5.16 1.33 -14.03
C ASP A 77 -4.71 2.39 -13.04
N TYR A 78 -4.45 3.62 -13.51
CA TYR A 78 -4.16 4.72 -12.59
C TYR A 78 -5.36 5.08 -11.73
N THR A 79 -6.58 4.97 -12.27
CA THR A 79 -7.81 5.19 -11.51
C THR A 79 -7.90 4.21 -10.33
N ARG A 80 -7.68 2.91 -10.57
CA ARG A 80 -7.68 1.88 -9.53
C ARG A 80 -6.61 2.12 -8.46
N ILE A 81 -5.42 2.58 -8.85
CA ILE A 81 -4.35 2.93 -7.90
C ILE A 81 -4.79 4.08 -6.98
N VAL A 82 -5.35 5.15 -7.55
CA VAL A 82 -5.81 6.32 -6.78
C VAL A 82 -6.97 5.94 -5.85
N ASP A 83 -7.93 5.17 -6.33
CA ASP A 83 -9.04 4.65 -5.53
C ASP A 83 -8.53 3.80 -4.35
N ARG A 84 -7.56 2.91 -4.61
CA ARG A 84 -6.98 2.05 -3.59
C ARG A 84 -6.21 2.82 -2.52
N ILE A 85 -5.48 3.86 -2.92
CA ILE A 85 -4.81 4.78 -1.98
C ILE A 85 -5.83 5.55 -1.14
N ALA A 86 -6.96 5.97 -1.72
CA ALA A 86 -8.03 6.63 -0.96
C ALA A 86 -8.68 5.70 0.06
N GLU A 87 -8.91 4.43 -0.29
CA GLU A 87 -9.38 3.41 0.67
C GLU A 87 -8.38 3.19 1.81
N LEU A 88 -7.10 3.01 1.47
CA LEU A 88 -6.00 2.77 2.41
C LEU A 88 -5.84 3.91 3.44
N THR A 89 -6.16 5.14 3.04
CA THR A 89 -6.11 6.31 3.92
C THR A 89 -7.45 6.67 4.57
N GLY A 90 -8.53 5.95 4.23
CA GLY A 90 -9.89 6.27 4.70
C GLY A 90 -10.45 7.59 4.13
N GLN A 91 -9.91 8.08 3.01
CA GLN A 91 -10.27 9.35 2.39
C GLN A 91 -11.11 9.20 1.12
N SER A 92 -11.72 8.04 0.87
CA SER A 92 -12.57 7.80 -0.31
C SER A 92 -13.68 8.85 -0.50
N ASP A 93 -14.28 9.36 0.59
CA ASP A 93 -15.33 10.39 0.53
C ASP A 93 -14.84 11.76 0.01
N GLN A 94 -13.52 12.00 0.06
CA GLN A 94 -12.87 13.22 -0.39
C GLN A 94 -12.36 13.13 -1.83
N LEU A 95 -12.32 11.92 -2.40
CA LEU A 95 -11.89 11.65 -3.77
C LEU A 95 -13.07 11.77 -4.73
N ARG A 96 -12.88 12.53 -5.82
CA ARG A 96 -13.89 12.73 -6.86
C ARG A 96 -13.25 12.83 -8.24
N ASP A 97 -14.07 12.63 -9.27
CA ASP A 97 -13.73 12.91 -10.67
C ASP A 97 -12.44 12.22 -11.15
N VAL A 98 -12.20 10.99 -10.67
CA VAL A 98 -11.04 10.18 -11.04
C VAL A 98 -11.21 9.66 -12.46
N SER A 99 -10.20 9.89 -13.29
CA SER A 99 -10.16 9.37 -14.65
C SER A 99 -8.73 9.32 -15.17
N ASP A 100 -8.46 8.34 -16.00
CA ASP A 100 -7.21 8.19 -16.72
C ASP A 100 -7.44 7.83 -18.19
N SER A 101 -6.42 8.05 -18.99
CA SER A 101 -6.32 7.59 -20.37
C SER A 101 -4.89 7.17 -20.62
N ILE A 102 -4.70 5.95 -21.09
CA ILE A 102 -3.43 5.31 -21.37
C ILE A 102 -3.45 4.82 -22.82
N ASP A 103 -2.43 5.20 -23.58
CA ASP A 103 -2.16 4.72 -24.92
C ASP A 103 -0.70 4.26 -24.95
N LEU A 104 -0.48 2.96 -24.78
CA LEU A 104 0.85 2.35 -24.76
C LEU A 104 1.52 2.40 -26.14
N ASP A 105 0.73 2.32 -27.22
CA ASP A 105 1.26 2.39 -28.59
C ASP A 105 1.74 3.81 -28.93
N ALA A 106 1.01 4.83 -28.48
CA ALA A 106 1.39 6.23 -28.64
C ALA A 106 2.40 6.70 -27.57
N GLY A 107 2.59 5.93 -26.50
CA GLY A 107 3.45 6.28 -25.37
C GLY A 107 2.93 7.48 -24.57
N THR A 108 1.61 7.61 -24.42
CA THR A 108 0.99 8.74 -23.72
C THR A 108 0.05 8.27 -22.62
N ALA A 109 0.11 8.94 -21.47
CA ALA A 109 -0.85 8.76 -20.38
C ALA A 109 -1.31 10.09 -19.80
N SER A 110 -2.51 10.11 -19.23
CA SER A 110 -3.05 11.21 -18.44
C SER A 110 -3.82 10.67 -17.25
N LEU A 111 -3.75 11.36 -16.12
CA LEU A 111 -4.49 11.07 -14.90
C LEU A 111 -5.06 12.38 -14.35
N ALA A 112 -6.34 12.39 -14.03
CA ALA A 112 -7.00 13.49 -13.36
C ALA A 112 -7.84 12.98 -12.19
N TYR A 113 -7.83 13.72 -11.08
CA TYR A 113 -8.67 13.46 -9.91
C TYR A 113 -8.79 14.73 -9.06
N THR A 114 -9.80 14.78 -8.20
CA THR A 114 -9.96 15.82 -7.19
C THR A 114 -9.88 15.18 -5.81
N ILE A 115 -8.99 15.68 -4.97
CA ILE A 115 -8.85 15.25 -3.57
C ILE A 115 -8.87 16.47 -2.67
N ASN A 116 -9.69 16.45 -1.61
CA ASN A 116 -9.86 17.58 -0.69
C ASN A 116 -10.17 18.91 -1.42
N GLY A 117 -10.93 18.84 -2.53
CA GLY A 117 -11.29 19.99 -3.37
C GLY A 117 -10.19 20.52 -4.30
N THR A 118 -9.01 19.90 -4.31
CA THR A 118 -7.90 20.27 -5.19
C THR A 118 -7.90 19.38 -6.44
N LEU A 119 -8.03 19.99 -7.62
CA LEU A 119 -7.91 19.29 -8.90
C LEU A 119 -6.44 18.99 -9.20
N ARG A 120 -6.15 17.73 -9.50
CA ARG A 120 -4.88 17.24 -10.04
C ARG A 120 -5.05 16.85 -11.50
N GLN A 121 -4.05 17.22 -12.30
CA GLN A 121 -3.90 16.82 -13.70
C GLN A 121 -2.44 16.45 -13.91
N LEU A 122 -2.19 15.16 -14.05
CA LEU A 122 -0.86 14.57 -14.18
C LEU A 122 -0.71 13.94 -15.57
N GLN A 123 0.53 13.89 -16.05
CA GLN A 123 0.91 13.25 -17.31
C GLN A 123 1.96 12.19 -16.99
N PRO A 124 1.54 10.99 -16.56
CA PRO A 124 2.48 9.92 -16.23
C PRO A 124 3.37 9.58 -17.43
N VAL A 125 4.64 9.29 -17.16
CA VAL A 125 5.55 8.76 -18.18
C VAL A 125 5.18 7.31 -18.44
N VAL A 126 4.88 6.97 -19.70
CA VAL A 126 4.64 5.58 -20.09
C VAL A 126 5.97 4.84 -20.20
N ASP A 127 6.11 3.76 -19.43
CA ASP A 127 7.24 2.83 -19.48
C ASP A 127 6.72 1.39 -19.44
N ASN A 128 6.38 0.84 -20.61
CA ASN A 128 5.75 -0.47 -20.73
C ASN A 128 4.53 -0.60 -19.81
N ASP A 129 4.53 -1.60 -18.92
CA ASP A 129 3.53 -1.88 -17.92
C ASP A 129 3.82 -1.27 -16.54
N TRP A 130 4.83 -0.40 -16.43
CA TRP A 130 5.23 0.18 -15.16
C TRP A 130 4.49 1.47 -14.84
N ALA A 131 4.07 1.60 -13.59
CA ALA A 131 3.54 2.84 -13.04
C ALA A 131 4.65 3.89 -12.87
N ASP A 132 4.46 5.07 -13.46
CA ASP A 132 5.37 6.21 -13.27
C ASP A 132 5.55 6.61 -11.78
N HIS A 133 6.78 6.46 -11.28
CA HIS A 133 7.11 6.71 -9.87
C HIS A 133 6.82 8.15 -9.43
N ALA A 134 7.03 9.14 -10.31
CA ALA A 134 6.79 10.55 -9.97
C ALA A 134 5.30 10.83 -9.78
N THR A 135 4.46 10.26 -10.64
CA THR A 135 3.00 10.26 -10.51
C THR A 135 2.58 9.59 -9.21
N ILE A 136 3.07 8.38 -8.92
CA ILE A 136 2.72 7.67 -7.68
C ILE A 136 3.12 8.48 -6.44
N ASN A 137 4.32 9.04 -6.39
CA ASN A 137 4.75 9.88 -5.26
C ASN A 137 3.88 11.13 -5.09
N THR A 138 3.42 11.73 -6.18
CA THR A 138 2.48 12.87 -6.13
C THR A 138 1.15 12.44 -5.54
N VAL A 139 0.59 11.31 -6.01
CA VAL A 139 -0.66 10.76 -5.47
C VAL A 139 -0.49 10.45 -3.98
N LEU A 140 0.53 9.71 -3.57
CA LEU A 140 0.78 9.40 -2.16
C LEU A 140 0.86 10.67 -1.31
N SER A 141 1.60 11.68 -1.77
CA SER A 141 1.73 12.97 -1.07
C SER A 141 0.41 13.72 -0.91
N ASP A 142 -0.53 13.56 -1.84
CA ASP A 142 -1.83 14.23 -1.78
C ASP A 142 -2.78 13.61 -0.75
N PHE A 143 -2.53 12.36 -0.37
CA PHE A 143 -3.29 11.62 0.65
C PHE A 143 -2.60 11.61 2.02
N GLU A 144 -1.33 12.04 2.13
CA GLU A 144 -0.70 12.22 3.45
C GLU A 144 -1.38 13.32 4.27
N THR A 145 -1.30 13.19 5.59
CA THR A 145 -1.72 14.23 6.53
C THR A 145 -0.53 14.66 7.38
N ASP A 146 -0.73 15.62 8.29
CA ASP A 146 0.33 16.03 9.21
C ASP A 146 0.82 14.88 10.10
N ASP A 147 -0.06 13.93 10.44
CA ASP A 147 0.21 12.85 11.38
C ASP A 147 0.42 11.48 10.71
N TRP A 148 -0.04 11.29 9.47
CA TRP A 148 -0.04 10.00 8.76
C TRP A 148 0.65 10.07 7.41
N HIS A 149 1.53 9.11 7.16
CA HIS A 149 2.44 9.08 6.02
C HIS A 149 2.56 7.68 5.41
N PHE A 150 3.05 7.62 4.18
CA PHE A 150 3.34 6.36 3.51
C PHE A 150 4.76 5.87 3.79
N TYR A 151 4.86 4.60 4.17
CA TYR A 151 6.12 3.86 4.33
C TYR A 151 6.14 2.67 3.39
N GLY A 152 7.25 2.48 2.69
CA GLY A 152 7.51 1.31 1.88
C GLY A 152 8.29 0.28 2.68
N ILE A 153 7.91 -0.99 2.54
CA ILE A 153 8.71 -2.14 2.93
C ILE A 153 9.06 -2.90 1.66
N ASP A 154 10.36 -3.02 1.37
CA ASP A 154 10.86 -3.81 0.26
C ASP A 154 10.82 -5.30 0.65
N ASN A 155 10.15 -6.11 -0.17
CA ASN A 155 10.11 -7.57 0.00
C ASN A 155 10.96 -8.31 -1.07
N GLY A 156 11.72 -7.57 -1.89
CA GLY A 156 12.55 -8.06 -2.99
C GLY A 156 11.81 -8.27 -4.31
N GLN A 157 10.49 -8.17 -4.34
CA GLN A 157 9.64 -8.33 -5.54
C GLN A 157 8.75 -7.13 -5.80
N SER A 158 8.25 -6.48 -4.75
CA SER A 158 7.37 -5.34 -4.80
C SER A 158 7.59 -4.43 -3.59
N THR A 159 6.91 -3.29 -3.57
CA THR A 159 6.88 -2.41 -2.40
C THR A 159 5.55 -2.58 -1.69
N ILE A 160 5.60 -2.95 -0.41
CA ILE A 160 4.39 -2.95 0.42
C ILE A 160 4.25 -1.56 1.01
N LEU A 161 3.20 -0.86 0.62
CA LEU A 161 2.85 0.46 1.13
C LEU A 161 2.10 0.32 2.45
N TYR A 162 2.55 1.01 3.47
CA TYR A 162 1.92 1.13 4.78
C TYR A 162 1.55 2.58 5.05
N PHE A 163 0.32 2.84 5.48
CA PHE A 163 -0.11 4.18 5.89
C PHE A 163 -0.11 4.26 7.42
N LEU A 164 0.90 4.92 7.99
CA LEU A 164 1.20 4.89 9.43
C LEU A 164 1.57 6.27 9.95
N THR A 165 1.50 6.44 11.26
CA THR A 165 2.12 7.59 11.94
C THR A 165 3.65 7.42 12.04
N ASP A 166 4.38 8.53 12.18
CA ASP A 166 5.83 8.53 12.47
C ASP A 166 6.13 7.67 13.74
N GLU A 167 5.24 7.68 14.75
CA GLU A 167 5.38 6.87 15.97
C GLU A 167 5.21 5.36 15.71
N THR A 168 4.16 4.97 14.98
CA THR A 168 3.91 3.55 14.66
C THR A 168 5.02 2.99 13.78
N ALA A 169 5.49 3.74 12.77
CA ALA A 169 6.60 3.33 11.92
C ALA A 169 7.90 3.12 12.73
N ALA A 170 8.20 4.00 13.69
CA ALA A 170 9.37 3.84 14.57
C ALA A 170 9.27 2.58 15.45
N LYS A 171 8.07 2.28 15.98
CA LYS A 171 7.82 1.06 16.74
C LYS A 171 7.94 -0.18 15.86
N LEU A 172 7.40 -0.16 14.64
CA LEU A 172 7.54 -1.23 13.67
C LEU A 172 9.01 -1.51 13.35
N ASN A 173 9.79 -0.47 13.09
CA ASN A 173 11.23 -0.57 12.85
C ASN A 173 11.98 -1.14 14.05
N SER A 174 11.57 -0.80 15.27
CA SER A 174 12.13 -1.38 16.50
C SER A 174 11.80 -2.88 16.66
N LEU A 175 10.65 -3.34 16.14
CA LEU A 175 10.24 -4.75 16.19
C LEU A 175 10.87 -5.59 15.08
N ALA A 176 10.89 -5.07 13.85
CA ALA A 176 11.20 -5.82 12.63
C ALA A 176 12.59 -5.49 12.03
N GLY A 177 13.31 -4.49 12.56
CA GLY A 177 14.69 -4.18 12.18
C GLY A 177 14.82 -3.17 11.04
N ASP A 178 14.28 -1.96 11.23
CA ASP A 178 14.41 -0.83 10.29
C ASP A 178 13.92 -1.10 8.86
N VAL A 179 12.84 -1.89 8.75
CA VAL A 179 12.27 -2.35 7.46
C VAL A 179 11.43 -1.30 6.74
N ALA A 180 10.84 -0.36 7.46
CA ALA A 180 9.91 0.62 6.92
C ALA A 180 10.62 1.95 6.63
N VAL A 181 10.56 2.38 5.37
CA VAL A 181 11.20 3.60 4.87
C VAL A 181 10.14 4.56 4.37
N ARG A 182 10.23 5.83 4.76
CA ARG A 182 9.26 6.85 4.32
C ARG A 182 9.34 7.05 2.80
N MET A 183 8.20 6.94 2.12
CA MET A 183 8.12 7.04 0.65
C MET A 183 8.21 8.48 0.15
N VAL A 184 7.49 9.38 0.82
CA VAL A 184 7.48 10.81 0.47
C VAL A 184 8.44 11.54 1.41
N PRO A 185 9.61 12.02 0.93
CA PRO A 185 10.53 12.77 1.79
C PRO A 185 9.86 14.06 2.26
N LYS A 186 10.08 14.44 3.54
CA LYS A 186 9.67 15.77 4.02
C LYS A 186 10.34 16.80 3.12
N ASN A 187 9.54 17.64 2.44
CA ASN A 187 10.09 18.79 1.75
C ASN A 187 10.91 19.58 2.79
N GLY A 188 12.23 19.63 2.58
CA GLY A 188 13.11 20.42 3.44
C GLY A 188 12.69 21.88 3.34
N GLY A 189 12.21 22.43 4.46
CA GLY A 189 12.05 23.87 4.64
C GLY A 189 13.39 24.59 4.69
#